data_AF-A0A2K1E2W4-F1
#
_entry.id   AF-A0A2K1E2W4-F1
#
_cell.length_a   1.000
_cell.length_b   1.000
_cell.length_c   1.000
_cell.angle_alpha   90.00
_cell.angle_beta   90.00
_cell.angle_gamma   90.00
#
_symmetry.space_group_name_H-M   'P 1'
#
loop_
_entity.id
_entity.type
_entity.pdbx_description
1 polymer ?
#
loop_
_entity_poly.entity_id
_entity_poly.type
_entity_poly.pdbx_seq_one_letter_code
_entity_poly.pdbx_strand_id
1 'polypeptide(L)' 'MVVKGGLVKVVENYITKGQEIAVEGKLTNRSWEDKDGNKRYMTEIICSELLMLGK' A
#
# COMPACT_ATOMS: atom_id res chain seq x y z
N MET A 1 1.45 0.86 -2.76
CA MET A 1 1.34 0.45 -1.35
C MET A 1 0.04 -0.30 -1.19
N VAL A 2 0.02 -1.43 -0.48
CA VAL A 2 -1.20 -2.19 -0.22
C VAL A 2 -1.35 -2.41 1.28
N VAL A 3 -2.51 -2.01 1.79
CA VAL A 3 -2.90 -2.14 3.20
C VAL A 3 -3.92 -3.26 3.29
N LYS A 4 -3.79 -4.15 4.27
CA LYS A 4 -4.68 -5.30 4.48
C LYS A 4 -5.07 -5.41 5.96
N GLY A 5 -6.15 -6.14 6.22
CA GLY A 5 -6.56 -6.47 7.58
C GLY A 5 -6.94 -5.24 8.41
N GLY A 6 -6.61 -5.26 9.70
CA GLY A 6 -7.03 -4.26 10.68
C GLY A 6 -6.60 -2.82 10.36
N LEU A 7 -5.47 -2.65 9.66
CA LEU A 7 -4.96 -1.32 9.27
C LEU A 7 -5.88 -0.59 8.27
N VAL A 8 -6.72 -1.32 7.53
CA VAL A 8 -7.66 -0.72 6.56
C VAL A 8 -8.58 0.28 7.26
N LYS A 9 -9.13 -0.08 8.43
CA LYS A 9 -10.00 0.81 9.21
C LYS A 9 -9.28 2.06 9.70
N VAL A 10 -7.98 1.98 9.97
CA VAL A 10 -7.20 3.15 10.39
C VAL A 10 -7.02 4.10 9.20
N VAL A 11 -6.64 3.56 8.04
CA VAL A 11 -6.49 4.35 6.82
C VAL A 11 -7.80 5.02 6.43
N GLU A 12 -8.91 4.27 6.43
CA GLU A 12 -10.22 4.80 6.04
C GLU A 12 -10.73 5.92 6.96
N ASN A 13 -10.51 5.80 8.27
CA ASN A 13 -11.06 6.77 9.24
C ASN A 13 -10.17 7.97 9.49
N TYR A 14 -8.85 7.85 9.32
CA TYR A 14 -7.90 8.87 9.78
C TYR A 14 -7.02 9.46 8.68
N ILE A 15 -6.89 8.79 7.53
CA ILE A 15 -6.00 9.23 6.46
C ILE A 15 -6.80 9.82 5.30
N THR A 16 -6.44 11.04 4.93
CA THR A 16 -7.04 11.82 3.84
C THR A 16 -5.97 12.28 2.87
N LYS A 17 -6.39 12.64 1.65
CA LYS A 17 -5.48 13.08 0.60
C LYS A 17 -4.68 14.31 1.06
N GLY A 18 -3.36 14.23 0.95
CA GLY A 18 -2.44 15.33 1.28
C GLY A 18 -1.82 15.24 2.68
N GLN A 19 -2.21 14.27 3.50
CA GLN A 19 -1.53 14.00 4.77
C GLN A 19 -0.20 13.28 4.56
N GLU A 20 0.77 13.64 5.40
CA GLU A 20 2.07 13.01 5.44
C GLU A 20 2.03 11.80 6.39
N ILE A 21 2.56 10.68 5.93
CA ILE A 21 2.60 9.43 6.68
C ILE A 21 3.93 8.73 6.45
N ALA A 22 4.45 8.06 7.48
CA ALA A 22 5.51 7.09 7.35
C ALA A 22 4.93 5.68 7.31
N VAL A 23 5.51 4.80 6.51
CA VAL A 23 5.02 3.45 6.27
C VAL A 23 6.18 2.48 6.35
N GLU A 24 6.00 1.43 7.13
CA GLU A 24 6.91 0.28 7.16
C GLU A 24 6.20 -0.96 6.60
N GLY A 25 6.94 -1.76 5.85
CA GLY A 25 6.36 -2.94 5.24
C GLY A 25 7.34 -3.72 4.38
N LYS A 26 6.80 -4.73 3.70
CA LYS A 26 7.58 -5.64 2.85
C LYS A 26 7.50 -5.23 1.38
N LEU A 27 8.66 -5.05 0.74
CA LEU A 27 8.75 -4.91 -0.71
C LEU A 27 8.37 -6.23 -1.38
N THR A 28 7.40 -6.20 -2.29
CA THR A 28 6.87 -7.35 -2.99
C THR A 28 6.81 -7.06 -4.49
N ASN A 29 7.26 -8.02 -5.28
CA ASN A 29 7.13 -8.00 -6.74
C ASN A 29 6.10 -9.06 -7.13
N ARG A 30 5.00 -8.65 -7.74
CA ARG A 30 3.99 -9.55 -8.31
C ARG A 30 3.97 -9.44 -9.82
N SER A 31 3.67 -10.53 -10.50
CA SER A 31 3.43 -10.53 -11.93
C SER A 31 2.05 -11.06 -12.24
N TRP A 32 1.39 -10.46 -13.22
CA TRP A 32 0.10 -10.91 -13.74
C TRP A 32 0.12 -10.81 -15.26
N GLU A 33 -0.73 -11.60 -15.93
CA GLU A 33 -0.88 -11.59 -17.38
C GLU A 33 -2.08 -10.72 -17.75
N ASP A 34 -1.88 -9.74 -18.62
CA ASP A 34 -2.99 -8.95 -19.13
C ASP A 34 -3.81 -9.73 -20.17
N LYS A 35 -4.96 -9.18 -20.57
CA LYS A 35 -5.89 -9.86 -21.48
C LYS A 35 -5.28 -10.17 -22.85
N ASP A 36 -4.21 -9.48 -23.21
CA ASP A 36 -3.49 -9.62 -24.48
C ASP A 36 -2.28 -10.57 -24.34
N GLY A 37 -2.14 -11.26 -23.21
CA GLY A 37 -1.08 -12.24 -22.95
C GLY A 37 0.25 -11.63 -22.49
N ASN A 38 0.32 -10.33 -22.20
CA ASN A 38 1.56 -9.70 -21.79
C ASN A 38 1.76 -9.81 -20.29
N LYS A 39 2.95 -10.28 -19.88
CA LYS A 39 3.34 -10.34 -18.48
C LYS A 39 3.69 -8.94 -17.95
N ARG A 40 2.90 -8.46 -16.99
CA ARG A 40 3.11 -7.20 -16.28
C ARG A 40 3.73 -7.46 -14.91
N TYR A 41 4.61 -6.57 -14.49
CA TYR A 41 5.23 -6.61 -13.16
C TYR A 41 4.76 -5.41 -12.35
N MET A 42 4.51 -5.64 -11.07
CA MET A 42 4.10 -4.62 -10.12
C MET A 42 4.97 -4.76 -8.87
N THR A 43 5.70 -3.70 -8.56
CA THR A 43 6.45 -3.58 -7.31
C THR A 43 5.64 -2.76 -6.34
N GLU A 44 5.48 -3.27 -5.13
CA GLU A 44 4.68 -2.63 -4.11
C GLU A 44 5.22 -2.89 -2.71
N ILE A 45 4.80 -2.06 -1.76
CA ILE A 45 5.04 -2.27 -0.33
C ILE A 45 3.75 -2.78 0.29
N ILE A 46 3.80 -3.96 0.89
CA ILE A 46 2.73 -4.49 1.74
C ILE A 46 2.93 -3.93 3.14
N CYS A 47 1.98 -3.11 3.59
CA CYS A 47 2.10 -2.40 4.88
C CYS A 47 1.99 -3.35 6.05
N SER A 48 2.93 -3.23 6.97
CA SER A 48 2.89 -3.83 8.30
C SER A 48 2.54 -2.79 9.35
N GLU A 49 3.04 -1.56 9.20
CA GLU A 49 2.82 -0.45 10.13
C GLU A 49 2.70 0.89 9.39
N LEU A 50 1.99 1.82 10.02
CA LEU A 50 1.78 3.17 9.51
C LEU A 50 1.81 4.15 10.67
N LEU A 51 2.56 5.23 10.49
CA LEU A 51 2.64 6.34 11.43
C LEU A 51 2.13 7.61 10.73
N MET A 52 1.15 8.27 11.34
CA MET A 52 0.69 9.58 10.89
C MET A 52 1.70 10.64 11.33
N LEU A 53 2.18 11.44 10.38
CA LEU A 53 3.11 12.53 10.67
C LEU A 53 2.30 13.82 10.84
N GLY A 54 2.47 14.45 11.99
CA GLY A 54 1.86 15.74 12.30
C GLY A 54 2.76 16.90 11.88
N LYS A 55 2.17 18.10 11.80
CA LYS A 55 2.89 19.36 11.96
C LYS A 55 2.79 19.82 13.41
#